data_AF-A0A949S4D4-F1
#
_entry.id   AF-A0A949S4D4-F1
#
_cell.length_a   1.000
_cell.length_b   1.000
_cell.length_c   1.000
_cell.angle_alpha   90.00
_cell.angle_beta   90.00
_cell.angle_gamma   90.00
#
_symmetry.space_group_name_H-M   'P 1'
#
loop_
_entity.id
_entity.type
_entity.pdbx_description
1 polymer ?
#
loop_
_entity_poly.entity_id
_entity_poly.type
_entity_poly.pdbx_seq_one_letter_code
_entity_poly.pdbx_strand_id
1 'polypeptide(L)'
;MKKINLLYLIFTFIIAIPVIYQGCSETEDNLVNSPELLTHPDGWADTASQNFHGKYIFDNKQWNLKSCRSCHGGDYAGGTSGSTCLTCHSASGGPQNCRLCHGGLPGRSSPPKALNGETSEAYIGVGMHVSHMDSTNYSKPVVCSECHKSLTEGFDSPDHIGDNPDGIAEVTFDVLAKTETFYEGGSFMPNPVWNREAVSCSESYCHGTFKDGNLIASPVWTDKQSVKCGSCHGDPVSGNPNPIPNGNFFHPHYPEYTINICYQCHGGVINNAGVITAPDLHLNGVVNFND
;
A
#
# COMPACT_ATOMS: atom_id res chain seq x y z
N MET A 1 -17.39 -46.69 64.52
CA MET A 1 -17.36 -45.92 63.25
C MET A 1 -16.48 -44.67 63.33
N LYS A 2 -16.60 -43.79 64.33
CA LYS A 2 -15.78 -42.55 64.42
C LYS A 2 -14.25 -42.74 64.49
N LYS A 3 -13.76 -43.79 65.16
CA LYS A 3 -12.31 -44.06 65.30
C LYS A 3 -11.64 -44.57 64.01
N ILE A 4 -12.40 -45.24 63.13
CA ILE A 4 -11.89 -45.77 61.86
C ILE A 4 -11.71 -44.63 60.84
N ASN A 5 -12.65 -43.68 60.81
CA ASN A 5 -12.55 -42.50 59.93
C ASN A 5 -11.39 -41.58 60.33
N LEU A 6 -11.07 -41.48 61.63
CA LEU A 6 -9.90 -40.75 62.10
C LEU A 6 -8.59 -41.40 61.65
N LEU A 7 -8.53 -42.74 61.63
CA LEU A 7 -7.36 -43.48 61.18
C LEU A 7 -7.11 -43.26 59.67
N TYR A 8 -8.16 -43.28 58.85
CA TYR A 8 -8.04 -43.04 57.41
C TYR A 8 -7.65 -41.59 57.09
N LEU A 9 -8.16 -40.61 57.83
CA LEU A 9 -7.76 -39.20 57.69
C LEU A 9 -6.30 -38.97 58.06
N ILE A 10 -5.81 -39.62 59.12
CA ILE A 10 -4.39 -39.54 59.50
C ILE A 10 -3.52 -40.22 58.44
N PHE A 11 -3.95 -41.37 57.91
CA PHE A 11 -3.19 -42.11 56.89
C PHE A 11 -3.12 -41.35 55.55
N THR A 12 -4.20 -40.68 55.12
CA THR A 12 -4.17 -39.83 53.92
C THR A 12 -3.29 -38.59 54.12
N PHE A 13 -3.27 -38.00 55.31
CA PHE A 13 -2.40 -36.86 55.61
C PHE A 13 -0.91 -37.26 55.62
N ILE A 14 -0.59 -38.44 56.18
CA ILE A 14 0.78 -38.98 56.22
C ILE A 14 1.31 -39.29 54.82
N ILE A 15 0.46 -39.72 53.88
CA ILE A 15 0.85 -39.99 52.48
C ILE A 15 0.94 -38.70 51.65
N ALA A 16 0.08 -37.70 51.90
CA ALA A 16 0.08 -36.46 51.12
C ALA A 16 1.30 -35.56 51.38
N ILE A 17 1.82 -35.53 52.62
CA ILE A 17 2.96 -34.69 53.00
C ILE A 17 4.25 -35.01 52.21
N PRO A 18 4.71 -36.26 52.06
CA PRO A 18 5.91 -36.56 51.28
C PRO A 18 5.76 -36.32 49.78
N VAL A 19 4.53 -36.35 49.24
CA VAL A 19 4.27 -36.03 47.82
C VAL A 19 4.37 -34.53 47.56
N ILE A 20 3.93 -33.69 48.52
CA ILE A 20 4.09 -32.23 48.44
C ILE A 20 5.58 -31.85 48.60
N TYR A 21 6.34 -32.56 49.44
CA TYR A 21 7.78 -32.32 49.60
C TYR A 21 8.60 -32.72 48.37
N GLN A 22 8.21 -33.76 47.63
CA GLN A 22 8.84 -34.13 46.35
C GLN A 22 8.43 -33.22 45.18
N GLY A 23 7.38 -32.40 45.35
CA GLY A 23 6.94 -31.40 44.37
C GLY A 23 7.75 -30.11 44.38
N CYS A 24 8.58 -29.88 45.40
CA CYS A 24 9.54 -28.79 45.46
C CYS A 24 10.88 -29.30 44.89
N SER A 25 11.01 -29.36 43.56
CA SER A 25 12.34 -29.49 42.95
C SER A 25 13.13 -28.23 43.26
N GLU A 26 14.22 -28.35 44.01
CA GLU A 26 15.19 -27.26 44.18
C GLU A 26 15.72 -26.85 42.80
N THR A 27 15.90 -25.55 42.59
CA THR A 27 16.51 -25.03 41.36
C THR A 27 17.99 -25.35 41.42
N GLU A 28 18.49 -26.11 40.44
CA GLU A 28 19.92 -26.35 40.27
C GLU A 28 20.59 -25.00 39.95
N ASP A 29 21.27 -24.41 40.94
CA ASP A 29 22.04 -23.15 40.79
C ASP A 29 23.29 -23.32 39.88
N ASN A 30 23.57 -24.55 39.44
CA ASN A 30 24.68 -24.91 38.54
C ASN A 30 24.19 -25.33 37.16
N LEU A 31 23.14 -24.71 36.64
CA LEU A 31 22.92 -24.72 35.20
C LEU A 31 24.14 -24.06 34.57
N VAL A 32 24.93 -24.84 33.82
CA VAL A 32 25.78 -24.28 32.77
C VAL A 32 24.88 -23.34 32.00
N ASN A 33 25.15 -22.03 32.05
CA ASN A 33 24.40 -21.05 31.28
C ASN A 33 24.22 -21.66 29.89
N SER A 34 22.95 -21.89 29.51
CA SER A 34 22.65 -22.35 28.16
C SER A 34 23.47 -21.43 27.24
N PRO A 35 24.26 -21.97 26.29
CA PRO A 35 24.97 -21.11 25.36
C PRO A 35 23.97 -20.08 24.87
N GLU A 36 24.32 -18.79 24.96
CA GLU A 36 23.46 -17.73 24.45
C GLU A 36 23.15 -18.12 23.01
N LEU A 37 21.91 -18.57 22.81
CA LEU A 37 21.46 -19.05 21.53
C LEU A 37 21.20 -17.78 20.74
N LEU A 38 22.28 -17.28 20.13
CA LEU A 38 22.27 -16.07 19.33
C LEU A 38 21.43 -16.35 18.10
N THR A 39 20.14 -16.07 18.22
CA THR A 39 19.13 -16.30 17.19
C THR A 39 19.12 -15.20 16.13
N HIS A 40 19.77 -14.06 16.40
CA HIS A 40 19.97 -12.96 15.45
C HIS A 40 21.43 -12.51 15.44
N PRO A 41 22.00 -12.16 14.28
CA PRO A 41 23.39 -11.70 14.17
C PRO A 41 23.64 -10.35 14.89
N ASP A 42 24.90 -10.06 15.17
CA ASP A 42 25.32 -8.76 15.70
C ASP A 42 24.83 -7.59 14.83
N GLY A 43 24.32 -6.54 15.48
CA GLY A 43 23.77 -5.37 14.82
C GLY A 43 22.31 -5.51 14.34
N TRP A 44 21.59 -6.57 14.71
CA TRP A 44 20.18 -6.77 14.35
C TRP A 44 19.25 -5.58 14.69
N ALA A 45 19.51 -4.91 15.82
CA ALA A 45 18.74 -3.75 16.28
C ALA A 45 19.36 -2.39 15.87
N ASP A 46 20.53 -2.40 15.24
CA ASP A 46 21.22 -1.18 14.80
C ASP A 46 20.80 -0.82 13.37
N THR A 47 20.13 0.32 13.20
CA THR A 47 19.63 0.79 11.90
C THR A 47 20.73 1.11 10.89
N ALA A 48 21.97 1.30 11.34
CA ALA A 48 23.13 1.51 10.48
C ALA A 48 23.84 0.19 10.09
N SER A 49 23.49 -0.92 10.73
CA SER A 49 24.12 -2.21 10.46
C SER A 49 23.62 -2.84 9.16
N GLN A 50 24.52 -3.55 8.46
CA GLN A 50 24.11 -4.40 7.33
C GLN A 50 23.20 -5.55 7.75
N ASN A 51 23.28 -5.94 9.03
CA ASN A 51 22.46 -6.99 9.63
C ASN A 51 21.15 -6.45 10.24
N PHE A 52 20.83 -5.17 10.01
CA PHE A 52 19.61 -4.56 10.55
C PHE A 52 18.36 -5.37 10.17
N HIS A 53 17.49 -5.66 11.15
CA HIS A 53 16.30 -6.47 10.93
C HIS A 53 15.37 -5.92 9.85
N GLY A 54 15.23 -4.59 9.74
CA GLY A 54 14.40 -3.98 8.68
C GLY A 54 14.95 -4.27 7.28
N LYS A 55 16.27 -4.33 7.13
CA LYS A 55 16.93 -4.71 5.87
C LYS A 55 16.74 -6.20 5.59
N TYR A 56 16.90 -7.05 6.60
CA TYR A 56 16.62 -8.48 6.48
C TYR A 56 15.18 -8.74 6.02
N ILE A 57 14.19 -8.08 6.67
CA ILE A 57 12.78 -8.20 6.33
C ILE A 57 12.55 -7.78 4.87
N PHE A 58 13.13 -6.65 4.45
CA PHE A 58 13.01 -6.15 3.09
C PHE A 58 13.62 -7.10 2.05
N ASP A 59 14.88 -7.48 2.22
CA ASP A 59 15.64 -8.29 1.26
C ASP A 59 15.04 -9.71 1.12
N ASN A 60 14.47 -10.25 2.20
CA ASN A 60 13.88 -11.59 2.24
C ASN A 60 12.34 -11.59 2.14
N LYS A 61 11.72 -10.42 1.92
CA LYS A 61 10.27 -10.27 1.79
C LYS A 61 9.48 -10.82 2.99
N GLN A 62 10.07 -10.75 4.19
CA GLN A 62 9.52 -11.31 5.43
C GLN A 62 8.57 -10.33 6.15
N TRP A 63 7.65 -9.70 5.42
CA TRP A 63 6.71 -8.72 5.97
C TRP A 63 5.68 -9.35 6.92
N ASN A 64 5.50 -10.68 6.82
CA ASN A 64 4.66 -11.44 7.73
C ASN A 64 5.38 -11.68 9.08
N LEU A 65 5.12 -10.79 10.04
CA LEU A 65 5.76 -10.81 11.37
C LEU A 65 5.26 -11.93 12.29
N LYS A 66 4.38 -12.84 11.82
CA LYS A 66 3.83 -13.95 12.63
C LYS A 66 4.94 -14.83 13.21
N SER A 67 6.02 -15.07 12.46
CA SER A 67 7.17 -15.86 12.93
C SER A 67 7.90 -15.19 14.09
N CYS A 68 8.06 -13.86 14.05
CA CYS A 68 8.72 -13.09 15.12
C CYS A 68 7.96 -13.24 16.46
N ARG A 69 6.62 -13.29 16.42
CA ARG A 69 5.78 -13.44 17.62
C ARG A 69 6.03 -14.73 18.38
N SER A 70 6.55 -15.77 17.73
CA SER A 70 6.86 -17.05 18.40
C SER A 70 7.86 -16.91 19.55
N CYS A 71 8.77 -15.94 19.46
CA CYS A 71 9.75 -15.64 20.51
C CYS A 71 9.51 -14.28 21.18
N HIS A 72 9.05 -13.27 20.43
CA HIS A 72 8.87 -11.90 20.93
C HIS A 72 7.50 -11.63 21.59
N GLY A 73 6.62 -12.64 21.60
CA GLY A 73 5.29 -12.54 22.19
C GLY A 73 4.24 -12.04 21.20
N GLY A 74 2.97 -12.36 21.48
CA GLY A 74 1.85 -11.96 20.63
C GLY A 74 1.63 -10.44 20.55
N ASP A 75 2.03 -9.73 21.60
CA ASP A 75 1.97 -8.27 21.77
C ASP A 75 3.32 -7.58 21.47
N TYR A 76 4.34 -8.34 21.05
CA TYR A 76 5.70 -7.88 20.82
C TYR A 76 6.41 -7.30 22.06
N ALA A 77 5.91 -7.57 23.27
CA ALA A 77 6.44 -7.02 24.52
C ALA A 77 7.60 -7.82 25.11
N GLY A 78 8.11 -8.84 24.41
CA GLY A 78 9.33 -9.57 24.79
C GLY A 78 9.17 -11.09 24.76
N GLY A 79 7.97 -11.61 25.02
CA GLY A 79 7.68 -13.04 24.99
C GLY A 79 8.71 -13.88 25.75
N THR A 80 9.08 -15.02 25.16
CA THR A 80 10.12 -15.92 25.70
C THR A 80 11.54 -15.40 25.44
N SER A 81 11.73 -14.50 24.48
CA SER A 81 13.04 -13.90 24.18
C SER A 81 13.49 -12.83 25.18
N GLY A 82 12.55 -12.27 25.96
CA GLY A 82 12.77 -11.10 26.81
C GLY A 82 13.04 -9.79 26.04
N SER A 83 13.14 -9.82 24.71
CA SER A 83 13.47 -8.67 23.86
C SER A 83 12.23 -8.03 23.26
N THR A 84 11.87 -6.84 23.73
CA THR A 84 10.67 -6.11 23.27
C THR A 84 10.91 -5.32 21.97
N CYS A 85 9.97 -5.41 21.03
CA CYS A 85 10.00 -4.57 19.83
C CYS A 85 9.50 -3.14 20.12
N LEU A 86 8.76 -2.97 21.22
CA LEU A 86 8.02 -1.75 21.54
C LEU A 86 8.92 -0.60 22.01
N THR A 87 10.19 -0.87 22.33
CA THR A 87 11.17 0.17 22.65
C THR A 87 11.40 1.10 21.47
N CYS A 88 11.52 0.56 20.25
CA CYS A 88 11.66 1.35 19.02
C CYS A 88 10.33 1.54 18.30
N HIS A 89 9.47 0.53 18.30
CA HIS A 89 8.14 0.57 17.68
C HIS A 89 7.06 0.89 18.72
N SER A 90 7.08 2.11 19.25
CA SER A 90 6.20 2.54 20.35
C SER A 90 4.82 3.02 19.91
N ALA A 91 4.60 3.20 18.61
CA ALA A 91 3.30 3.60 18.08
C ALA A 91 2.25 2.49 18.27
N SER A 92 0.96 2.86 18.25
CA SER A 92 -0.14 1.90 18.34
C SER A 92 -0.03 0.83 17.25
N GLY A 93 -0.16 -0.45 17.62
CA GLY A 93 0.10 -1.58 16.72
C GLY A 93 1.57 -2.01 16.63
N GLY A 94 2.48 -1.29 17.31
CA GLY A 94 3.90 -1.63 17.41
C GLY A 94 4.55 -1.82 16.03
N PRO A 95 5.26 -2.93 15.79
CA PRO A 95 5.89 -3.20 14.49
C PRO A 95 4.87 -3.46 13.36
N GLN A 96 3.57 -3.59 13.66
CA GLN A 96 2.48 -3.70 12.68
C GLN A 96 1.77 -2.36 12.43
N ASN A 97 2.26 -1.24 12.99
CA ASN A 97 1.66 0.06 12.73
C ASN A 97 1.63 0.35 11.23
N CYS A 98 0.45 0.65 10.68
CA CYS A 98 0.26 0.82 9.23
C CYS A 98 1.20 1.86 8.62
N ARG A 99 1.55 2.92 9.38
CA ARG A 99 2.42 3.99 8.90
C ARG A 99 3.88 3.58 8.78
N LEU A 100 4.30 2.51 9.45
CA LEU A 100 5.64 1.95 9.28
C LEU A 100 5.86 1.50 7.83
N CYS A 101 4.82 0.90 7.24
CA CYS A 101 4.87 0.40 5.86
C CYS A 101 4.34 1.41 4.84
N HIS A 102 3.25 2.12 5.15
CA HIS A 102 2.59 3.05 4.23
C HIS A 102 3.14 4.48 4.27
N GLY A 103 4.36 4.67 4.77
CA GLY A 103 5.15 5.89 4.55
C GLY A 103 4.96 7.04 5.54
N GLY A 104 4.45 6.76 6.74
CA GLY A 104 4.81 7.54 7.94
C GLY A 104 4.13 8.89 8.17
N LEU A 105 3.63 9.58 7.14
CA LEU A 105 3.08 10.93 7.31
C LEU A 105 1.66 10.88 7.92
N PRO A 106 1.37 11.67 8.97
CA PRO A 106 0.02 11.76 9.52
C PRO A 106 -1.01 12.13 8.45
N GLY A 107 -2.06 11.31 8.33
CA GLY A 107 -3.13 11.53 7.35
C GLY A 107 -2.78 11.12 5.91
N ARG A 108 -1.61 10.52 5.67
CA ARG A 108 -1.18 10.07 4.34
C ARG A 108 -0.74 8.61 4.39
N SER A 109 -1.50 7.76 3.71
CA SER A 109 -1.22 6.31 3.58
C SER A 109 -0.84 5.95 2.15
N SER A 110 -0.02 6.80 1.52
CA SER A 110 0.40 6.72 0.12
C SER A 110 1.91 6.94 0.07
N PRO A 111 2.74 5.88 0.06
CA PRO A 111 4.10 5.97 0.60
C PRO A 111 4.94 7.05 -0.11
N PRO A 112 5.22 8.21 0.53
CA PRO A 112 6.25 9.11 0.05
C PRO A 112 7.66 8.55 0.36
N LYS A 113 7.71 7.49 1.18
CA LYS A 113 8.90 6.74 1.53
C LYS A 113 8.60 5.25 1.44
N ALA A 114 9.42 4.51 0.71
CA ALA A 114 9.33 3.07 0.59
C ALA A 114 9.85 2.35 1.84
N LEU A 115 9.61 1.02 1.89
CA LEU A 115 9.96 0.15 3.01
C LEU A 115 11.47 0.08 3.31
N ASN A 116 12.31 0.32 2.30
CA ASN A 116 13.77 0.41 2.44
C ASN A 116 14.27 1.83 2.76
N GLY A 117 13.37 2.80 2.95
CA GLY A 117 13.70 4.18 3.24
C GLY A 117 13.88 5.10 2.03
N GLU A 118 13.79 4.58 0.81
CA GLU A 118 13.88 5.37 -0.42
C GLU A 118 12.73 6.39 -0.52
N THR A 119 13.01 7.58 -1.05
CA THR A 119 12.05 8.70 -1.19
C THR A 119 11.93 9.21 -2.62
N SER A 120 12.80 8.75 -3.53
CA SER A 120 12.79 9.13 -4.93
C SER A 120 11.58 8.54 -5.66
N GLU A 121 10.86 9.37 -6.39
CA GLU A 121 9.76 8.95 -7.29
C GLU A 121 10.25 7.98 -8.39
N ALA A 122 11.56 7.95 -8.68
CA ALA A 122 12.15 6.98 -9.61
C ALA A 122 12.13 5.54 -9.06
N TYR A 123 11.89 5.36 -7.77
CA TYR A 123 11.80 4.04 -7.13
C TYR A 123 10.36 3.55 -7.12
N ILE A 124 10.15 2.30 -7.57
CA ILE A 124 8.82 1.71 -7.75
C ILE A 124 7.93 1.74 -6.50
N GLY A 125 8.52 1.62 -5.30
CA GLY A 125 7.78 1.68 -4.04
C GLY A 125 7.32 3.08 -3.62
N VAL A 126 7.87 4.13 -4.24
CA VAL A 126 7.44 5.53 -4.06
C VAL A 126 6.61 5.96 -5.27
N GLY A 127 7.20 5.94 -6.47
CA GLY A 127 6.52 6.21 -7.73
C GLY A 127 5.58 7.42 -7.72
N MET A 128 4.48 7.31 -8.44
CA MET A 128 3.46 8.36 -8.57
C MET A 128 2.36 8.31 -7.48
N HIS A 129 2.60 7.69 -6.32
CA HIS A 129 1.60 7.63 -5.25
C HIS A 129 1.09 9.03 -4.87
N VAL A 130 2.01 9.96 -4.62
CA VAL A 130 1.67 11.34 -4.22
C VAL A 130 0.89 12.06 -5.33
N SER A 131 1.31 11.92 -6.59
CA SER A 131 0.65 12.56 -7.72
C SER A 131 -0.83 12.16 -7.86
N HIS A 132 -1.17 10.89 -7.62
CA HIS A 132 -2.55 10.40 -7.68
C HIS A 132 -3.36 10.74 -6.43
N MET A 133 -2.75 10.59 -5.25
CA MET A 133 -3.45 10.70 -3.97
C MET A 133 -3.67 12.15 -3.53
N ASP A 134 -2.75 13.05 -3.86
CA ASP A 134 -2.91 14.49 -3.61
C ASP A 134 -3.51 15.22 -4.82
N SER A 135 -3.51 14.55 -5.97
CA SER A 135 -4.06 15.06 -7.23
C SER A 135 -3.48 16.38 -7.68
N THR A 136 -2.17 16.39 -7.85
CA THR A 136 -1.40 17.62 -7.97
C THR A 136 -1.60 18.39 -9.28
N ASN A 137 -2.26 17.80 -10.31
CA ASN A 137 -2.31 18.40 -11.65
C ASN A 137 -3.63 18.25 -12.41
N TYR A 138 -4.20 17.05 -12.53
CA TYR A 138 -5.17 16.76 -13.61
C TYR A 138 -6.54 16.23 -13.19
N SER A 139 -6.70 15.73 -11.96
CA SER A 139 -7.95 15.10 -11.52
C SER A 139 -8.27 15.51 -10.10
N LYS A 140 -9.35 14.98 -9.53
CA LYS A 140 -9.54 14.88 -8.08
C LYS A 140 -8.70 13.73 -7.48
N PRO A 141 -8.44 13.72 -6.15
CA PRO A 141 -7.75 12.63 -5.47
C PRO A 141 -8.30 11.25 -5.81
N VAL A 142 -7.40 10.34 -6.14
CA VAL A 142 -7.70 8.92 -6.34
C VAL A 142 -7.62 8.22 -4.98
N VAL A 143 -8.55 7.31 -4.72
CA VAL A 143 -8.57 6.53 -3.46
C VAL A 143 -7.71 5.29 -3.58
N CYS A 144 -7.19 4.79 -2.46
CA CYS A 144 -6.30 3.61 -2.44
C CYS A 144 -6.92 2.39 -3.11
N SER A 145 -8.25 2.21 -2.94
CA SER A 145 -8.97 1.06 -3.48
C SER A 145 -8.91 0.98 -5.00
N GLU A 146 -8.63 2.10 -5.67
CA GLU A 146 -8.56 2.15 -7.13
C GLU A 146 -7.34 1.44 -7.71
N CYS A 147 -6.30 1.23 -6.90
CA CYS A 147 -5.09 0.52 -7.31
C CYS A 147 -4.81 -0.70 -6.45
N HIS A 148 -5.27 -0.74 -5.21
CA HIS A 148 -5.06 -1.85 -4.29
C HIS A 148 -6.39 -2.38 -3.77
N LYS A 149 -6.43 -3.66 -3.41
CA LYS A 149 -7.64 -4.21 -2.80
C LYS A 149 -7.89 -3.54 -1.44
N SER A 150 -9.13 -3.18 -1.19
CA SER A 150 -9.53 -2.62 0.12
C SER A 150 -9.33 -3.67 1.22
N LEU A 151 -8.73 -3.26 2.33
CA LEU A 151 -8.47 -4.14 3.48
C LEU A 151 -9.69 -4.15 4.40
N THR A 152 -10.50 -5.20 4.35
CA THR A 152 -11.69 -5.34 5.20
C THR A 152 -11.36 -5.74 6.65
N GLU A 153 -10.17 -6.32 6.89
CA GLU A 153 -9.77 -6.91 8.19
C GLU A 153 -8.44 -6.35 8.74
N GLY A 154 -7.96 -5.23 8.21
CA GLY A 154 -6.73 -4.59 8.68
C GLY A 154 -5.46 -5.40 8.37
N PHE A 155 -4.50 -5.44 9.31
CA PHE A 155 -3.16 -6.02 9.09
C PHE A 155 -3.21 -7.51 8.72
N ASP A 156 -4.08 -8.28 9.38
CA ASP A 156 -4.19 -9.73 9.20
C ASP A 156 -5.08 -10.12 8.01
N SER A 157 -5.56 -9.14 7.22
CA SER A 157 -6.31 -9.42 6.00
C SER A 157 -5.50 -10.31 5.07
N PRO A 158 -6.10 -11.38 4.52
CA PRO A 158 -5.39 -12.32 3.63
C PRO A 158 -4.88 -11.65 2.35
N ASP A 159 -5.47 -10.50 1.98
CA ASP A 159 -5.09 -9.71 0.82
C ASP A 159 -4.09 -8.57 1.14
N HIS A 160 -3.61 -8.45 2.39
CA HIS A 160 -2.65 -7.41 2.78
C HIS A 160 -1.20 -7.92 2.71
N ILE A 161 -0.91 -9.01 3.41
CA ILE A 161 0.38 -9.69 3.40
C ILE A 161 0.09 -11.15 3.07
N GLY A 162 0.39 -11.55 1.83
CA GLY A 162 0.06 -12.86 1.29
C GLY A 162 0.91 -14.01 1.84
N ASP A 163 0.36 -15.22 1.73
CA ASP A 163 0.99 -16.47 2.21
C ASP A 163 1.94 -17.13 1.18
N ASN A 164 2.10 -16.56 -0.03
CA ASN A 164 2.98 -17.09 -1.08
C ASN A 164 3.94 -15.97 -1.55
N PRO A 165 5.27 -16.15 -1.43
CA PRO A 165 6.18 -15.19 -0.79
C PRO A 165 6.64 -14.03 -1.68
N ASP A 166 5.81 -13.51 -2.56
CA ASP A 166 6.30 -12.43 -3.40
C ASP A 166 6.56 -11.15 -2.60
N GLY A 167 5.89 -10.96 -1.45
CA GLY A 167 6.06 -9.84 -0.51
C GLY A 167 5.97 -8.49 -1.18
N ILE A 168 5.18 -8.41 -2.25
CA ILE A 168 4.97 -7.25 -3.10
C ILE A 168 3.49 -6.92 -3.05
N ALA A 169 3.14 -5.65 -2.81
CA ALA A 169 1.75 -5.24 -2.83
C ALA A 169 1.15 -5.45 -4.23
N GLU A 170 0.03 -6.17 -4.30
CA GLU A 170 -0.69 -6.43 -5.52
C GLU A 170 -1.42 -5.17 -6.01
N VAL A 171 -1.40 -4.96 -7.32
CA VAL A 171 -2.17 -3.91 -7.97
C VAL A 171 -3.43 -4.54 -8.56
N THR A 172 -4.58 -4.13 -8.03
CA THR A 172 -5.91 -4.55 -8.47
C THR A 172 -6.76 -3.31 -8.68
N PHE A 173 -7.23 -3.13 -9.92
CA PHE A 173 -8.01 -1.95 -10.29
C PHE A 173 -9.49 -2.09 -9.90
N ASP A 174 -10.10 -0.99 -9.48
CA ASP A 174 -11.50 -0.93 -9.06
C ASP A 174 -12.36 -0.21 -10.12
N VAL A 175 -13.51 0.31 -9.72
CA VAL A 175 -14.53 0.82 -10.65
C VAL A 175 -14.03 2.00 -11.48
N LEU A 176 -13.25 2.95 -10.94
CA LEU A 176 -12.92 4.17 -11.69
C LEU A 176 -12.04 3.88 -12.91
N ALA A 177 -10.99 3.06 -12.76
CA ALA A 177 -10.09 2.68 -13.83
C ALA A 177 -10.79 1.82 -14.89
N LYS A 178 -11.91 1.17 -14.54
CA LYS A 178 -12.75 0.36 -15.43
C LYS A 178 -13.93 1.12 -16.02
N THR A 179 -14.03 2.43 -15.79
CA THR A 179 -15.18 3.24 -16.25
C THR A 179 -15.32 3.16 -17.77
N GLU A 180 -16.44 2.60 -18.21
CA GLU A 180 -16.81 2.52 -19.62
C GLU A 180 -17.29 3.88 -20.12
N THR A 181 -16.90 4.26 -21.34
CA THR A 181 -17.38 5.48 -21.99
C THR A 181 -18.04 5.15 -23.33
N PHE A 182 -19.06 5.92 -23.70
CA PHE A 182 -19.95 5.58 -24.81
C PHE A 182 -19.86 6.62 -25.94
N TYR A 183 -19.97 6.16 -27.18
CA TYR A 183 -20.05 7.00 -28.37
C TYR A 183 -21.13 6.48 -29.33
N GLU A 184 -21.42 7.22 -30.39
CA GLU A 184 -22.37 6.78 -31.41
C GLU A 184 -21.82 5.54 -32.13
N GLY A 185 -22.43 4.38 -31.88
CA GLY A 185 -22.03 3.11 -32.51
C GLY A 185 -21.20 2.18 -31.63
N GLY A 186 -20.90 2.53 -30.37
CA GLY A 186 -20.21 1.62 -29.47
C GLY A 186 -19.77 2.22 -28.14
N SER A 187 -18.83 1.53 -27.49
CA SER A 187 -18.23 1.94 -26.23
C SER A 187 -16.74 1.62 -26.18
N PHE A 188 -16.03 2.29 -25.28
CA PHE A 188 -14.67 1.99 -24.88
C PHE A 188 -14.73 1.32 -23.51
N MET A 189 -14.31 0.06 -23.46
CA MET A 189 -14.29 -0.76 -22.25
C MET A 189 -12.85 -0.92 -21.76
N PRO A 190 -12.44 -0.19 -20.71
CA PRO A 190 -11.10 -0.37 -20.15
C PRO A 190 -10.93 -1.76 -19.54
N ASN A 191 -9.74 -2.32 -19.73
CA ASN A 191 -9.27 -3.51 -19.03
C ASN A 191 -7.90 -3.19 -18.40
N PRO A 192 -7.86 -2.44 -17.29
CA PRO A 192 -6.63 -1.88 -16.75
C PRO A 192 -5.57 -2.95 -16.47
N VAL A 193 -4.34 -2.69 -16.92
CA VAL A 193 -3.19 -3.58 -16.71
C VAL A 193 -2.09 -2.84 -15.97
N TRP A 194 -1.54 -3.50 -14.97
CA TRP A 194 -0.27 -3.13 -14.33
C TRP A 194 0.82 -4.08 -14.81
N ASN A 195 1.83 -3.54 -15.51
CA ASN A 195 3.01 -4.28 -15.89
C ASN A 195 4.17 -3.91 -14.96
N ARG A 196 4.52 -4.83 -14.06
CA ARG A 196 5.59 -4.62 -13.09
C ARG A 196 6.99 -4.52 -13.71
N GLU A 197 7.26 -5.25 -14.79
CA GLU A 197 8.56 -5.24 -15.46
C GLU A 197 8.81 -3.92 -16.20
N ALA A 198 7.78 -3.44 -16.91
CA ALA A 198 7.81 -2.15 -17.59
C ALA A 198 7.56 -0.97 -16.65
N VAL A 199 7.13 -1.23 -15.41
CA VAL A 199 6.75 -0.23 -14.41
C VAL A 199 5.68 0.70 -14.99
N SER A 200 4.70 0.14 -15.70
CA SER A 200 3.72 0.90 -16.47
C SER A 200 2.29 0.44 -16.23
N CYS A 201 1.37 1.38 -16.43
CA CYS A 201 -0.06 1.12 -16.45
C CYS A 201 -0.56 1.28 -17.90
N SER A 202 -1.58 0.54 -18.30
CA SER A 202 -2.22 0.70 -19.61
C SER A 202 -3.67 0.26 -19.57
N GLU A 203 -4.40 0.50 -20.66
CA GLU A 203 -5.77 0.00 -20.87
C GLU A 203 -6.79 0.45 -19.80
N SER A 204 -6.49 1.54 -19.10
CA SER A 204 -7.36 2.10 -18.06
C SER A 204 -8.09 3.34 -18.54
N TYR A 205 -9.24 3.61 -17.92
CA TYR A 205 -10.02 4.82 -18.16
C TYR A 205 -9.19 6.10 -18.02
N CYS A 206 -8.33 6.20 -17.00
CA CYS A 206 -7.50 7.40 -16.78
C CYS A 206 -6.28 7.48 -17.72
N HIS A 207 -5.82 6.34 -18.24
CA HIS A 207 -4.65 6.23 -19.11
C HIS A 207 -5.02 5.75 -20.51
N GLY A 208 -5.98 6.46 -21.12
CA GLY A 208 -6.17 6.45 -22.56
C GLY A 208 -7.36 5.65 -23.08
N THR A 209 -7.90 4.69 -22.32
CA THR A 209 -9.03 3.86 -22.78
C THR A 209 -10.37 4.50 -22.42
N PHE A 210 -10.64 5.64 -23.05
CA PHE A 210 -11.90 6.34 -22.94
C PHE A 210 -12.22 7.01 -24.27
N LYS A 211 -13.45 7.50 -24.41
CA LYS A 211 -13.88 8.25 -25.58
C LYS A 211 -12.95 9.44 -25.83
N ASP A 212 -12.44 9.53 -27.04
CA ASP A 212 -11.46 10.54 -27.47
C ASP A 212 -10.10 10.47 -26.73
N GLY A 213 -9.81 9.34 -26.08
CA GLY A 213 -8.54 9.06 -25.44
C GLY A 213 -7.50 8.47 -26.39
N ASN A 214 -6.24 8.58 -25.98
CA ASN A 214 -5.10 7.93 -26.62
C ASN A 214 -5.01 6.46 -26.18
N LEU A 215 -5.58 5.56 -26.98
CA LEU A 215 -5.67 4.12 -26.65
C LEU A 215 -4.31 3.41 -26.46
N ILE A 216 -3.22 3.99 -26.94
CA ILE A 216 -1.87 3.44 -26.77
C ILE A 216 -1.10 4.08 -25.61
N ALA A 217 -1.75 4.92 -24.80
CA ALA A 217 -1.13 5.52 -23.63
C ALA A 217 -0.70 4.43 -22.63
N SER A 218 0.59 4.41 -22.33
CA SER A 218 1.16 3.55 -21.29
C SER A 218 2.16 4.35 -20.44
N PRO A 219 1.66 5.15 -19.49
CA PRO A 219 2.53 5.93 -18.63
C PRO A 219 3.36 5.04 -17.70
N VAL A 220 4.53 5.56 -17.31
CA VAL A 220 5.49 4.90 -16.46
C VAL A 220 5.30 5.40 -15.03
N TRP A 221 5.04 4.48 -14.10
CA TRP A 221 4.73 4.75 -12.70
C TRP A 221 5.85 5.46 -11.92
N THR A 222 7.08 5.38 -12.40
CA THR A 222 8.25 6.04 -11.80
C THR A 222 8.70 7.28 -12.58
N ASP A 223 7.96 7.69 -13.60
CA ASP A 223 8.27 8.88 -14.39
C ASP A 223 7.04 9.78 -14.56
N LYS A 224 7.02 10.88 -13.79
CA LYS A 224 5.98 11.90 -13.89
C LYS A 224 5.86 12.55 -15.28
N GLN A 225 6.93 12.56 -16.08
CA GLN A 225 6.92 13.16 -17.42
C GLN A 225 6.22 12.28 -18.45
N SER A 226 5.93 11.02 -18.11
CA SER A 226 5.14 10.12 -18.95
C SER A 226 3.66 10.52 -19.05
N VAL A 227 3.18 11.39 -18.15
CA VAL A 227 1.83 11.98 -18.19
C VAL A 227 1.92 13.50 -18.29
N LYS A 228 1.47 14.04 -19.41
CA LYS A 228 1.45 15.48 -19.71
C LYS A 228 0.30 15.80 -20.66
N CYS A 229 -0.05 17.07 -20.82
CA CYS A 229 -1.03 17.46 -21.84
C CYS A 229 -0.64 16.84 -23.20
N GLY A 230 -1.63 16.29 -23.92
CA GLY A 230 -1.42 15.54 -25.15
C GLY A 230 -1.24 14.03 -24.97
N SER A 231 -0.72 13.56 -23.83
CA SER A 231 -0.50 12.11 -23.64
C SER A 231 -1.80 11.33 -23.51
N CYS A 232 -2.86 11.97 -22.99
CA CYS A 232 -4.18 11.36 -22.82
C CYS A 232 -5.14 11.69 -23.96
N HIS A 233 -5.18 12.94 -24.42
CA HIS A 233 -5.98 13.38 -25.57
C HIS A 233 -5.39 14.68 -26.13
N GLY A 234 -5.72 14.97 -27.39
CA GLY A 234 -5.40 16.23 -28.05
C GLY A 234 -3.92 16.49 -28.31
N ASP A 235 -3.17 15.46 -28.69
CA ASP A 235 -1.84 15.62 -29.30
C ASP A 235 -1.95 15.47 -30.82
N PRO A 236 -2.00 16.60 -31.56
CA PRO A 236 -2.09 16.58 -33.02
C PRO A 236 -0.80 16.08 -33.69
N VAL A 237 0.34 16.09 -32.98
CA VAL A 237 1.63 15.62 -33.51
C VAL A 237 1.67 14.09 -33.50
N SER A 238 1.16 13.45 -32.45
CA SER A 238 1.06 11.99 -32.38
C SER A 238 -0.17 11.43 -33.09
N GLY A 239 -1.09 12.29 -33.54
CA GLY A 239 -2.37 11.90 -34.12
C GLY A 239 -3.38 11.43 -33.07
N ASN A 240 -3.14 11.72 -31.79
CA ASN A 240 -4.12 11.48 -30.74
C ASN A 240 -5.34 12.35 -31.02
N PRO A 241 -6.56 11.77 -31.01
CA PRO A 241 -7.74 12.54 -31.33
C PRO A 241 -7.88 13.70 -30.33
N ASN A 242 -8.14 14.89 -30.87
CA ASN A 242 -8.79 15.92 -30.06
C ASN A 242 -10.17 15.40 -29.66
N PRO A 243 -10.69 15.74 -28.47
CA PRO A 243 -12.08 15.48 -28.12
C PRO A 243 -13.00 15.87 -29.27
N ILE A 244 -13.65 14.88 -29.88
CA ILE A 244 -14.47 15.13 -31.07
C ILE A 244 -15.78 15.72 -30.53
N PRO A 245 -16.14 16.97 -30.88
CA PRO A 245 -17.39 17.55 -30.43
C PRO A 245 -18.53 16.72 -31.04
N ASN A 246 -19.19 15.82 -30.30
CA ASN A 246 -20.39 15.01 -30.65
C ASN A 246 -21.10 15.35 -31.99
N GLY A 247 -20.44 15.17 -33.15
CA GLY A 247 -20.92 15.67 -34.45
C GLY A 247 -21.25 17.18 -34.56
N ASN A 248 -20.88 18.02 -33.58
CA ASN A 248 -21.35 19.40 -33.50
C ASN A 248 -20.30 20.40 -34.01
N PHE A 249 -20.51 20.90 -35.23
CA PHE A 249 -19.60 21.80 -35.96
C PHE A 249 -19.29 23.13 -35.24
N PHE A 250 -20.09 23.49 -34.24
CA PHE A 250 -19.93 24.74 -33.48
C PHE A 250 -18.75 24.74 -32.49
N HIS A 251 -18.14 23.59 -32.18
CA HIS A 251 -17.04 23.50 -31.20
C HIS A 251 -15.79 22.80 -31.76
N PRO A 252 -15.10 23.39 -32.75
CA PRO A 252 -13.97 22.75 -33.42
C PRO A 252 -12.71 22.74 -32.54
N HIS A 253 -12.00 21.60 -32.52
CA HIS A 253 -10.65 21.49 -31.98
C HIS A 253 -9.63 21.41 -33.13
N TYR A 254 -8.91 22.50 -33.40
CA TYR A 254 -7.94 22.55 -34.49
C TYR A 254 -6.52 22.15 -34.03
N PRO A 255 -5.69 21.55 -34.90
CA PRO A 255 -4.32 21.13 -34.57
C PRO A 255 -3.39 22.26 -34.08
N GLU A 256 -3.63 23.50 -34.48
CA GLU A 256 -2.84 24.67 -34.08
C GLU A 256 -3.14 25.19 -32.68
N TYR A 257 -4.19 24.66 -32.04
CA TYR A 257 -4.57 25.06 -30.69
C TYR A 257 -3.56 24.59 -29.66
N THR A 258 -3.21 25.51 -28.75
CA THR A 258 -2.32 25.23 -27.61
C THR A 258 -3.13 25.22 -26.32
N ILE A 259 -2.58 24.67 -25.23
CA ILE A 259 -3.27 24.53 -23.94
C ILE A 259 -3.88 25.85 -23.40
N ASN A 260 -3.29 27.00 -23.76
CA ASN A 260 -3.74 28.32 -23.32
C ASN A 260 -5.02 28.80 -24.03
N ILE A 261 -5.52 28.09 -25.06
CA ILE A 261 -6.78 28.45 -25.73
C ILE A 261 -7.98 27.73 -25.11
N CYS A 262 -7.77 26.62 -24.43
CA CYS A 262 -8.85 25.74 -23.95
C CYS A 262 -9.86 26.48 -23.07
N TYR A 263 -9.40 27.42 -22.24
CA TYR A 263 -10.25 28.20 -21.34
C TYR A 263 -11.32 29.05 -22.07
N GLN A 264 -11.12 29.39 -23.35
CA GLN A 264 -12.08 30.19 -24.11
C GLN A 264 -13.41 29.46 -24.28
N CYS A 265 -13.39 28.13 -24.27
CA CYS A 265 -14.59 27.28 -24.33
C CYS A 265 -14.78 26.43 -23.06
N HIS A 266 -13.72 26.06 -22.35
CA HIS A 266 -13.72 25.15 -21.19
C HIS A 266 -13.24 25.85 -19.90
N GLY A 267 -13.43 27.16 -19.80
CA GLY A 267 -13.00 28.02 -18.68
C GLY A 267 -13.58 27.65 -17.32
N GLY A 268 -14.69 26.90 -17.28
CA GLY A 268 -15.18 26.28 -16.05
C GLY A 268 -14.26 25.19 -15.47
N VAL A 269 -13.33 24.67 -16.27
CA VAL A 269 -12.41 23.57 -15.88
C VAL A 269 -10.95 23.98 -15.91
N ILE A 270 -10.54 24.78 -16.90
CA ILE A 270 -9.14 25.16 -17.14
C ILE A 270 -9.01 26.68 -17.27
N ASN A 271 -7.96 27.26 -16.69
CA ASN A 271 -7.71 28.70 -16.80
C ASN A 271 -6.82 29.08 -18.01
N ASN A 272 -6.61 30.38 -18.20
CA ASN A 272 -5.82 30.92 -19.33
C ASN A 272 -4.32 30.58 -19.30
N ALA A 273 -3.81 30.04 -18.20
CA ALA A 273 -2.45 29.53 -18.07
C ALA A 273 -2.35 28.03 -18.38
N GLY A 274 -3.46 27.38 -18.79
CA GLY A 274 -3.50 25.95 -19.07
C GLY A 274 -3.52 25.08 -17.82
N VAL A 275 -3.90 25.64 -16.66
CA VAL A 275 -3.98 24.90 -15.39
C VAL A 275 -5.43 24.49 -15.12
N ILE A 276 -5.65 23.22 -14.79
CA ILE A 276 -6.95 22.71 -14.36
C ILE A 276 -7.30 23.31 -13.00
N THR A 277 -8.38 24.09 -12.96
CA THR A 277 -8.87 24.76 -11.74
C THR A 277 -10.09 24.08 -11.11
N ALA A 278 -10.78 23.23 -11.87
CA ALA A 278 -11.87 22.37 -11.36
C ALA A 278 -11.53 20.89 -11.61
N PRO A 279 -10.60 20.31 -10.82
CA PRO A 279 -10.14 18.93 -10.99
C PRO A 279 -11.23 17.86 -10.87
N ASP A 280 -12.34 18.16 -10.18
CA ASP A 280 -13.51 17.31 -10.08
C ASP A 280 -14.32 17.21 -11.39
N LEU A 281 -14.13 18.18 -12.28
CA LEU A 281 -14.73 18.22 -13.61
C LEU A 281 -13.85 17.63 -14.70
N HIS A 282 -12.54 17.46 -14.46
CA HIS A 282 -11.62 16.85 -15.41
C HIS A 282 -11.42 15.35 -15.07
N LEU A 283 -11.71 14.47 -16.04
CA LEU A 283 -11.83 12.99 -15.90
C LEU A 283 -13.15 12.48 -15.27
N ASN A 284 -14.24 13.26 -15.31
CA ASN A 284 -15.57 12.84 -14.84
C ASN A 284 -16.48 12.23 -15.94
N GLY A 285 -15.98 12.11 -17.17
CA GLY A 285 -16.72 11.59 -18.33
C GLY A 285 -17.66 12.60 -19.01
N VAL A 286 -17.65 13.87 -18.59
CA VAL A 286 -18.49 14.94 -19.12
C VAL A 286 -17.61 16.06 -19.67
N VAL A 287 -17.96 16.56 -20.87
CA VAL A 287 -17.31 17.75 -21.43
C VAL A 287 -18.04 18.99 -20.90
N ASN A 288 -17.34 19.81 -20.13
CA ASN A 288 -17.87 21.05 -19.56
C ASN A 288 -17.48 22.26 -20.41
N PHE A 289 -18.45 23.06 -20.83
CA PHE A 289 -18.23 24.32 -21.55
C PHE A 289 -18.44 25.53 -20.61
N ASN A 290 -18.02 26.71 -21.05
CA ASN A 290 -18.38 27.97 -20.42
C ASN A 290 -19.89 28.17 -20.45
N ASP A 291 -20.44 28.64 -19.33
CA ASP A 291 -21.83 29.10 -19.23
C ASP A 291 -22.06 30.39 -20.04
#